data_AF-A0A9D7TYP7-F1
#
_entry.id   AF-A0A9D7TYP7-F1
#
_cell.length_a   1.000
_cell.length_b   1.000
_cell.length_c   1.000
_cell.angle_alpha   90.00
_cell.angle_beta   90.00
_cell.angle_gamma   90.00
#
_symmetry.space_group_name_H-M   'P 1'
#
loop_
_entity.id
_entity.type
_entity.pdbx_description
1 polymer ?
#
loop_
_entity_poly.entity_id
_entity_poly.type
_entity_poly.pdbx_seq_one_letter_code
_entity_poly.pdbx_strand_id
1 'polypeptide(L)'
;MFDLSSHAIEQAELRQIKLETIFKILENPDSVIEEGNGQLIYQKIENEFNRGNYLYRVFVNSNKNPKLVKTVYKTSKIEKYL
;
A
#
# COMPACT_ATOMS: atom_id res chain seq x y z
N MET A 1 9.45 -7.30 -9.33
CA MET A 1 9.06 -8.35 -8.37
C MET A 1 9.10 -7.75 -6.97
N PHE A 2 8.08 -8.03 -6.16
CA PHE A 2 7.95 -7.53 -4.79
C PHE A 2 7.72 -8.72 -3.85
N ASP A 3 8.35 -8.70 -2.69
CA ASP A 3 8.07 -9.62 -1.59
C ASP A 3 7.27 -8.91 -0.50
N LEU A 4 6.47 -9.66 0.25
CA LEU A 4 5.77 -9.17 1.43
C LEU A 4 6.48 -9.67 2.69
N SER A 5 6.78 -8.75 3.60
CA SER A 5 7.21 -9.14 4.94
C SER A 5 6.06 -9.77 5.73
N SER A 6 6.38 -10.60 6.73
CA SER A 6 5.37 -11.15 7.66
C SER A 6 4.53 -10.03 8.29
N HIS A 7 5.17 -8.94 8.70
CA HIS A 7 4.48 -7.77 9.23
C HIS A 7 3.47 -7.20 8.23
N ALA A 8 3.83 -7.06 6.94
CA ALA A 8 2.90 -6.57 5.93
C ALA A 8 1.68 -7.49 5.75
N ILE A 9 1.88 -8.81 5.82
CA ILE A 9 0.80 -9.81 5.73
C ILE A 9 -0.14 -9.65 6.93
N GLU A 10 0.39 -9.62 8.15
CA GLU A 10 -0.40 -9.42 9.36
C GLU A 10 -1.19 -8.09 9.33
N GLN A 11 -0.55 -7.01 8.88
CA GLN A 11 -1.19 -5.71 8.75
C GLN A 11 -2.32 -5.71 7.68
N ALA A 12 -2.17 -6.51 6.63
CA ALA A 12 -3.18 -6.68 5.59
C ALA A 12 -4.40 -7.43 6.14
N GLU A 13 -4.17 -8.55 6.84
CA GLU A 13 -5.23 -9.35 7.46
C GLU A 13 -6.04 -8.54 8.48
N LEU A 14 -5.35 -7.84 9.41
CA LEU A 14 -5.98 -7.00 10.42
C LEU A 14 -6.86 -5.88 9.83
N ARG A 15 -6.57 -5.44 8.61
CA ARG A 15 -7.30 -4.35 7.92
C ARG A 15 -8.22 -4.83 6.82
N GLN A 16 -8.37 -6.15 6.67
CA GLN A 16 -9.17 -6.75 5.59
C GLN A 16 -8.74 -6.27 4.21
N ILE A 17 -7.43 -6.13 4.00
CA ILE A 17 -6.83 -5.79 2.70
C ILE A 17 -6.37 -7.11 2.08
N LYS A 18 -6.95 -7.48 0.94
CA LYS A 18 -6.54 -8.69 0.24
C LYS A 18 -5.17 -8.50 -0.41
N LEU A 19 -4.38 -9.56 -0.51
CA LEU A 19 -3.07 -9.53 -1.18
C LEU A 19 -3.20 -9.10 -2.66
N GLU A 20 -4.25 -9.54 -3.35
CA GLU A 20 -4.59 -9.09 -4.71
C GLU A 20 -4.68 -7.56 -4.81
N THR A 21 -5.26 -6.88 -3.81
CA THR A 21 -5.36 -5.42 -3.76
C THR A 21 -3.99 -4.78 -3.61
N ILE A 22 -3.12 -5.35 -2.77
CA ILE A 22 -1.74 -4.87 -2.59
C ILE A 22 -0.98 -4.95 -3.92
N PHE A 23 -1.04 -6.10 -4.61
CA PHE A 23 -0.37 -6.27 -5.90
C PHE A 23 -0.95 -5.36 -6.99
N LYS A 24 -2.28 -5.17 -7.03
CA LYS A 24 -2.93 -4.22 -7.94
C LYS A 24 -2.41 -2.79 -7.73
N ILE A 25 -2.22 -2.37 -6.49
CA ILE A 25 -1.67 -1.04 -6.15
C ILE A 25 -0.20 -0.92 -6.55
N LEU A 26 0.59 -1.98 -6.35
CA LEU A 26 2.00 -2.01 -6.75
C LEU A 26 2.19 -1.97 -8.27
N GLU A 27 1.27 -2.58 -9.03
CA GLU A 27 1.29 -2.62 -10.48
C GLU A 27 0.78 -1.32 -11.11
N ASN A 28 -0.30 -0.75 -10.56
CA ASN A 28 -0.95 0.44 -11.11
C ASN A 28 -1.32 1.43 -9.98
N PRO A 29 -0.34 2.10 -9.37
CA PRO A 29 -0.59 3.12 -8.35
C PRO A 29 -1.18 4.39 -8.98
N ASP A 30 -1.97 5.15 -8.22
CA ASP A 30 -2.35 6.51 -8.62
C ASP A 30 -1.19 7.48 -8.38
N SER A 31 -0.39 7.23 -7.35
CA SER A 31 0.82 7.99 -7.05
C SER A 31 1.86 7.14 -6.32
N VAL A 32 3.13 7.50 -6.51
CA VAL A 32 4.27 6.92 -5.80
C VAL A 32 5.02 8.05 -5.12
N ILE A 33 5.08 8.03 -3.80
CA ILE A 33 5.78 9.04 -2.98
C ILE A 33 7.13 8.47 -2.53
N GLU A 34 8.20 9.25 -2.65
CA GLU A 34 9.51 8.93 -2.10
C GLU A 34 9.72 9.71 -0.78
N GLU A 35 9.86 9.00 0.34
CA GLU A 35 10.08 9.60 1.67
C GLU A 35 11.57 9.59 2.10
N GLY A 36 12.48 9.25 1.17
CA GLY A 36 13.90 9.11 1.44
C GLY A 36 14.29 7.75 2.05
N ASN A 37 15.60 7.51 2.21
CA ASN A 37 16.17 6.25 2.72
C ASN A 37 15.66 4.98 2.00
N GLY A 38 15.34 5.09 0.72
CA GLY A 38 14.76 4.02 -0.09
C GLY A 38 13.38 3.55 0.38
N GLN A 39 12.59 4.43 1.00
CA GLN A 39 11.18 4.19 1.27
C GLN A 39 10.32 4.78 0.14
N LEU A 40 9.58 3.91 -0.54
CA LEU A 40 8.57 4.28 -1.52
C LEU A 40 7.18 3.96 -0.96
N ILE A 41 6.23 4.85 -1.19
CA ILE A 41 4.82 4.65 -0.84
C ILE A 41 4.02 4.62 -2.12
N TYR A 42 3.55 3.43 -2.48
CA TYR A 42 2.59 3.24 -3.56
C TYR A 42 1.20 3.46 -2.98
N GLN A 43 0.43 4.38 -3.57
CA GLN A 43 -0.90 4.68 -3.07
C GLN A 43 -1.94 4.73 -4.19
N LYS A 44 -3.16 4.33 -3.85
CA LYS A 44 -4.29 4.28 -4.77
C LYS A 44 -5.59 4.55 -4.04
N ILE A 45 -6.49 5.32 -4.64
CA ILE A 45 -7.86 5.49 -4.18
C ILE A 45 -8.71 4.39 -4.83
N GLU A 46 -9.37 3.60 -4.00
CA GLU A 46 -10.36 2.63 -4.47
C GLU A 46 -11.71 2.93 -3.81
N ASN A 47 -12.79 2.73 -4.58
CA ASN A 47 -14.15 2.82 -4.07
C ASN A 47 -14.54 1.45 -3.50
N GLU A 48 -14.69 1.36 -2.18
CA GLU A 48 -15.29 0.17 -1.56
C GLU A 48 -16.81 0.29 -1.62
N PHE A 49 -17.46 -0.68 -2.27
CA PHE A 49 -18.91 -0.72 -2.45
C PHE A 49 -19.64 -0.47 -1.13
N ASN A 50 -20.55 0.51 -1.11
CA ASN A 50 -21.29 1.00 0.07
C ASN A 50 -20.46 1.57 1.23
N ARG A 51 -19.13 1.71 1.10
CA ARG A 51 -18.25 2.28 2.13
C ARG A 51 -17.55 3.57 1.69
N GLY A 52 -17.62 3.90 0.41
CA GLY A 52 -17.04 5.12 -0.16
C GLY A 52 -15.58 4.94 -0.56
N ASN A 53 -14.88 6.06 -0.76
CA ASN A 53 -13.50 6.06 -1.22
C ASN A 53 -12.54 5.84 -0.05
N TYR A 54 -11.57 4.97 -0.26
CA TYR A 54 -10.44 4.75 0.65
C TYR A 54 -9.13 4.96 -0.08
N LEU A 55 -8.19 5.62 0.57
CA LEU A 55 -6.80 5.66 0.13
C LEU A 55 -6.07 4.45 0.72
N TYR A 56 -5.61 3.57 -0.15
CA TYR A 56 -4.73 2.46 0.19
C TYR A 56 -3.28 2.91 0.03
N ARG A 57 -2.44 2.53 0.99
CA ARG A 57 -1.02 2.88 1.01
C ARG A 57 -0.19 1.63 1.27
N VAL A 58 0.80 1.40 0.41
CA VAL A 58 1.72 0.27 0.44
C VAL A 58 3.14 0.81 0.56
N PHE A 59 3.77 0.53 1.70
CA PHE A 59 5.11 1.02 2.02
C PHE A 59 6.14 -0.02 1.60
N VAL A 60 7.05 0.38 0.73
CA VAL A 60 8.05 -0.49 0.10
C VAL A 60 9.44 -0.01 0.44
N ASN A 61 10.29 -0.93 0.89
CA ASN A 61 11.73 -0.74 0.95
C ASN A 61 12.33 -1.06 -0.42
N SER A 62 12.74 -0.02 -1.15
CA SER A 62 13.35 -0.14 -2.48
C SER A 62 14.83 -0.51 -2.44
N ASN A 63 15.49 -0.49 -1.27
CA ASN A 63 16.88 -0.92 -1.11
C ASN A 63 17.03 -2.45 -1.02
N LYS A 64 15.92 -3.20 -0.96
CA LYS A 64 15.93 -4.67 -0.98
C LYS A 64 15.73 -5.19 -2.39
N ASN A 65 16.31 -6.35 -2.69
CA ASN A 65 16.11 -7.07 -3.94
C ASN A 65 15.65 -8.51 -3.66
N PRO A 66 14.38 -8.88 -3.97
CA PRO A 66 13.34 -8.01 -4.54
C PRO A 66 12.90 -6.91 -3.56
N LYS A 67 12.22 -5.88 -4.08
CA LYS A 67 11.68 -4.79 -3.26
C LYS A 67 10.74 -5.36 -2.21
N LEU A 68 10.85 -4.91 -0.96
CA LEU A 68 10.13 -5.52 0.16
C LEU A 68 8.99 -4.62 0.65
N VAL A 69 7.77 -5.11 0.65
CA VAL A 69 6.62 -4.46 1.28
C VAL A 69 6.76 -4.59 2.80
N LYS A 70 6.89 -3.45 3.48
CA LYS A 70 7.04 -3.36 4.94
C LYS A 70 5.70 -3.31 5.65
N THR A 71 4.76 -2.52 5.17
CA THR A 71 3.46 -2.35 5.81
C THR A 71 2.42 -1.87 4.81
N VAL A 72 1.14 -2.12 5.13
CA VAL A 72 -0.01 -1.71 4.33
C VAL A 72 -1.12 -1.21 5.22
N TYR A 73 -1.84 -0.20 4.77
CA TYR A 73 -3.10 0.20 5.38
C TYR A 73 -4.01 0.94 4.41
N LYS A 74 -5.28 1.10 4.80
CA LYS A 74 -6.25 1.96 4.13
C LYS A 74 -6.82 2.99 5.09
N THR A 75 -7.19 4.15 4.57
CA THR A 75 -7.80 5.24 5.35
C THR A 75 -8.86 5.97 4.53
N SER A 76 -9.96 6.38 5.18
CA SER A 76 -10.97 7.25 4.58
C SER A 76 -10.58 8.73 4.62
N LYS A 77 -9.52 9.09 5.37
CA LYS A 77 -9.02 10.47 5.47
C LYS A 77 -8.17 10.85 4.27
N ILE A 78 -8.75 10.84 3.07
CA ILE A 78 -8.04 11.07 1.81
C ILE A 78 -7.44 12.48 1.76
N GLU A 79 -8.20 13.50 2.19
CA GLU A 79 -7.81 14.93 2.18
C GLU A 79 -6.56 15.25 3.02
N LYS A 80 -6.11 14.33 3.89
CA LYS A 80 -4.86 14.51 4.64
C LYS A 80 -3.61 14.19 3.80
N TYR A 81 -3.77 13.44 2.72
CA TYR A 81 -2.67 12.82 1.97
C TYR A 81 -2.63 13.19 0.48
N LEU A 82 -3.66 13.88 -0.01
CA LEU A 82 -3.72 14.57 -1.30
C LEU A 82 -3.75 16.07 -1.05
#